data_AF-A0ABD6FJT4-F1
#
_entry.id   AF-A0ABD6FJT4-F1
#
_cell.length_a   1.000
_cell.length_b   1.000
_cell.length_c   1.000
_cell.angle_alpha   90.00
_cell.angle_beta   90.00
_cell.angle_gamma   90.00
#
_symmetry.space_group_name_H-M   'P 1'
#
loop_
_entity.id
_entity.type
_entity.pdbx_description
1 polymer ?
#
loop_
_entity_poly.entity_id
_entity_poly.type
_entity_poly.pdbx_seq_one_letter_code
_entity_poly.pdbx_strand_id
1 'polypeptide(L)'
;MPAQAAQELGRRLHAAGFRPLPDVDDDGGLIGTRLWRVRAGYVEYLALRPSGLAHAVRAEALFDYRHPAEHGAVVEHRFGHATNALNWLLNSADTTGARLPRPYAPHARSWPPSEPDEID
;
A
#
# COMPACT_ATOMS: atom_id res chain seq x y z
N MET A 1 13.49 -10.78 -8.02
CA MET A 1 12.49 -10.27 -8.99
C MET A 1 13.22 -9.43 -10.03
N PRO A 2 12.95 -9.55 -11.34
CA PRO A 2 13.59 -8.70 -12.35
C PRO A 2 13.27 -7.21 -12.15
N ALA A 3 14.20 -6.31 -12.50
CA ALA A 3 14.04 -4.86 -12.29
C ALA A 3 12.77 -4.28 -12.94
N GLN A 4 12.46 -4.71 -14.16
CA GLN A 4 11.25 -4.30 -14.88
C GLN A 4 9.96 -4.71 -14.15
N ALA A 5 9.93 -5.93 -13.57
CA ALA A 5 8.78 -6.42 -12.82
C ALA A 5 8.60 -5.65 -11.49
N ALA A 6 9.69 -5.26 -10.85
CA ALA A 6 9.66 -4.43 -9.65
C ALA A 6 9.14 -3.01 -9.95
N GLN A 7 9.58 -2.41 -11.06
CA GLN A 7 9.13 -1.08 -11.49
C GLN A 7 7.62 -1.08 -11.82
N GLU A 8 7.15 -2.11 -12.52
CA GLU A 8 5.73 -2.27 -12.81
C GLU A 8 4.91 -2.48 -11.52
N LEU A 9 5.39 -3.31 -10.59
CA LEU A 9 4.74 -3.47 -9.29
C LEU A 9 4.64 -2.12 -8.55
N GLY A 10 5.72 -1.34 -8.51
CA GLY A 10 5.75 -0.02 -7.89
C GLY A 10 4.73 0.94 -8.51
N ARG A 11 4.67 1.00 -9.84
CA ARG A 11 3.69 1.80 -10.58
C ARG A 11 2.25 1.42 -10.22
N ARG A 12 1.96 0.12 -10.14
CA ARG A 12 0.64 -0.40 -9.79
C ARG A 12 0.25 -0.06 -8.36
N LEU A 13 1.17 -0.21 -7.40
CA LEU A 13 0.96 0.17 -6.00
C LEU A 13 0.66 1.66 -5.86
N HIS A 14 1.44 2.50 -6.54
CA HIS A 14 1.24 3.94 -6.56
C HIS A 14 -0.13 4.32 -7.15
N ALA A 15 -0.48 3.79 -8.33
CA ALA A 15 -1.78 4.04 -8.96
C ALA A 15 -2.97 3.56 -8.11
N ALA A 16 -2.76 2.50 -7.34
CA ALA A 16 -3.73 1.95 -6.40
C ALA A 16 -3.86 2.74 -5.08
N GLY A 17 -3.06 3.80 -4.89
CA GLY A 17 -3.12 4.70 -3.74
C GLY A 17 -2.37 4.22 -2.50
N PHE A 18 -1.52 3.20 -2.62
CA PHE A 18 -0.74 2.71 -1.48
C PHE A 18 0.33 3.72 -1.06
N ARG A 19 0.48 3.92 0.25
CA ARG A 19 1.50 4.74 0.88
C ARG A 19 2.56 3.84 1.53
N PRO A 20 3.85 4.01 1.20
CA PRO A 20 4.91 3.22 1.80
C PRO A 20 5.21 3.71 3.23
N LEU A 21 5.57 2.76 4.07
CA LEU A 21 6.13 2.93 5.40
C LEU A 21 7.31 1.94 5.52
N PRO A 22 8.52 2.40 5.85
CA PRO A 22 9.64 1.50 6.12
C PRO A 22 9.27 0.50 7.22
N ASP A 23 9.63 -0.77 7.03
CA ASP A 23 9.49 -1.80 8.06
C ASP A 23 10.88 -2.03 8.67
N VAL A 24 11.04 -1.67 9.95
CA VAL A 24 12.30 -1.78 10.67
C VAL A 24 12.17 -2.80 11.79
N ASP A 25 13.23 -3.56 12.06
CA ASP A 25 13.34 -4.40 13.24
C ASP A 25 13.67 -3.58 14.50
N ASP A 26 13.76 -4.25 15.64
CA ASP A 26 14.05 -3.64 16.94
C ASP A 26 15.45 -3.00 17.01
N ASP A 27 16.35 -3.40 16.13
CA ASP A 27 17.71 -2.85 15.99
C ASP A 27 17.78 -1.68 14.98
N GLY A 28 16.65 -1.31 14.37
CA GLY A 28 16.53 -0.26 13.37
C GLY A 28 16.93 -0.69 11.94
N GLY A 29 17.15 -1.98 11.72
CA GLY A 29 17.44 -2.57 10.42
C GLY A 29 16.20 -2.61 9.52
N LEU A 30 16.35 -2.21 8.25
CA LEU A 30 15.25 -2.28 7.29
C LEU A 30 14.97 -3.74 6.89
N ILE A 31 13.85 -4.28 7.34
CA ILE A 31 13.41 -5.67 7.05
C ILE A 31 12.37 -5.76 5.93
N GLY A 32 11.88 -4.62 5.45
CA GLY A 32 10.97 -4.55 4.31
C GLY A 32 10.28 -3.21 4.14
N THR A 33 9.15 -3.22 3.44
CA THR A 33 8.29 -2.05 3.29
C THR A 33 6.85 -2.47 3.53
N ARG A 34 6.19 -1.82 4.47
CA ARG A 34 4.74 -1.91 4.65
C ARG A 34 4.10 -0.86 3.78
N LEU A 35 3.09 -1.25 3.02
CA LEU A 35 2.28 -0.34 2.22
C LEU A 35 0.88 -0.37 2.77
N TRP A 36 0.23 0.77 2.84
CA TRP A 36 -1.16 0.84 3.31
C TRP A 36 -2.00 1.76 2.43
N ARG A 37 -3.31 1.51 2.41
CA ARG A 37 -4.31 2.45 1.89
C ARG A 37 -5.61 2.31 2.66
N VAL A 38 -6.43 3.36 2.65
CA VAL A 38 -7.79 3.32 3.17
C VAL A 38 -8.76 3.33 1.99
N ARG A 39 -9.66 2.35 1.93
CA ARG A 39 -10.68 2.24 0.88
C ARG A 39 -11.91 1.53 1.42
N ALA A 40 -13.10 2.03 1.10
CA ALA A 40 -14.36 1.31 1.32
C ALA A 40 -14.64 0.90 2.78
N GLY A 41 -14.17 1.68 3.76
CA GLY A 41 -14.30 1.33 5.19
C GLY A 41 -13.29 0.31 5.67
N TYR A 42 -12.25 0.02 4.88
CA TYR A 42 -11.15 -0.88 5.25
C TYR A 42 -9.80 -0.17 5.20
N VAL A 43 -8.90 -0.61 6.07
CA VAL A 43 -7.46 -0.39 5.92
C VAL A 43 -6.86 -1.64 5.31
N GLU A 44 -6.24 -1.47 4.15
CA GLU A 44 -5.59 -2.55 3.43
C GLU A 44 -4.07 -2.39 3.55
N TYR A 45 -3.41 -3.44 4.01
CA TYR A 45 -1.97 -3.48 4.20
C TYR A 45 -1.33 -4.49 3.25
N LEU A 46 -0.12 -4.17 2.80
CA LEU A 46 0.76 -5.05 2.05
C LEU A 46 2.18 -4.93 2.60
N ALA A 47 2.64 -5.93 3.34
CA ALA A 47 4.01 -6.01 3.82
C ALA A 47 4.87 -6.73 2.78
N LEU A 48 5.77 -6.01 2.11
CA LEU A 48 6.72 -6.53 1.13
C LEU A 48 8.01 -6.96 1.81
N ARG A 49 8.48 -8.17 1.46
CA ARG A 49 9.78 -8.70 1.88
C ARG A 49 10.82 -8.57 0.77
N PRO A 50 12.12 -8.45 1.09
CA PRO A 50 13.20 -8.46 0.11
C PRO A 50 13.19 -9.70 -0.82
N SER A 51 12.63 -10.83 -0.36
CA SER A 51 12.48 -12.06 -1.16
C SER A 51 11.45 -11.95 -2.30
N GLY A 52 10.65 -10.87 -2.36
CA GLY A 52 9.54 -10.73 -3.30
C GLY A 52 8.25 -11.43 -2.85
N LEU A 53 8.23 -11.97 -1.63
CA LEU A 53 7.01 -12.40 -0.94
C LEU A 53 6.33 -11.20 -0.29
N ALA A 54 5.03 -11.32 -0.09
CA ALA A 54 4.22 -10.33 0.57
C ALA A 54 3.12 -10.94 1.42
N HIS A 55 2.76 -10.22 2.46
CA HIS A 55 1.58 -10.47 3.26
C HIS A 55 0.58 -9.33 3.03
N ALA A 56 -0.57 -9.66 2.46
CA ALA A 56 -1.69 -8.75 2.28
C ALA A 56 -2.73 -8.95 3.38
N VAL A 57 -3.27 -7.86 3.91
CA VAL A 57 -4.28 -7.87 4.97
C VAL A 57 -5.36 -6.85 4.62
N ARG A 58 -6.61 -7.19 4.89
CA ARG A 58 -7.75 -6.27 4.94
C ARG A 58 -8.28 -6.26 6.36
N ALA A 59 -8.25 -5.10 6.99
CA ALA A 59 -8.82 -4.86 8.30
C ALA A 59 -9.91 -3.80 8.22
N GLU A 60 -10.91 -3.86 9.09
CA GLU A 60 -11.90 -2.79 9.20
C GLU A 60 -11.23 -1.46 9.59
N ALA A 61 -11.62 -0.37 8.95
CA ALA A 61 -11.16 0.98 9.27
C ALA A 61 -11.91 1.54 10.47
N LEU A 62 -11.77 0.87 11.61
CA LEU A 62 -12.18 1.37 12.91
C LEU A 62 -11.01 2.10 13.55
N PHE A 63 -11.26 3.30 14.05
CA PHE A 63 -10.27 4.11 14.74
C PHE A 63 -10.83 4.55 16.10
N ASP A 64 -10.16 4.15 17.19
CA ASP A 64 -10.43 4.61 18.55
C ASP A 64 -9.25 5.47 19.03
N TYR A 65 -9.49 6.75 19.27
CA TYR A 65 -8.48 7.68 19.79
C TYR A 65 -7.89 7.24 21.14
N ARG A 66 -8.60 6.41 21.91
CA ARG A 66 -8.12 5.85 23.18
C ARG A 66 -7.17 4.68 22.97
N HIS A 67 -7.27 4.00 21.82
CA HIS A 67 -6.47 2.84 21.47
C HIS A 67 -5.90 3.01 20.05
N PRO A 68 -5.03 4.00 19.83
CA PRO A 68 -4.57 4.37 18.47
C PRO A 68 -3.74 3.27 17.79
N ALA A 69 -3.25 2.29 18.55
CA ALA A 69 -2.54 1.11 18.04
C ALA A 69 -3.48 -0.06 17.70
N GLU A 70 -4.74 -0.02 18.15
CA GLU A 70 -5.72 -1.04 17.81
C GLU A 70 -6.34 -0.70 16.45
N HIS A 71 -6.20 -1.64 15.52
CA HIS A 71 -6.91 -1.61 14.25
C HIS A 71 -8.18 -2.45 14.36
N GLY A 72 -9.18 -2.17 13.52
CA GLY A 72 -10.35 -3.03 13.39
C GLY A 72 -10.01 -4.49 13.07
N ALA A 73 -10.99 -5.37 13.18
CA ALA A 73 -10.78 -6.79 12.97
C ALA A 73 -10.17 -7.07 11.59
N VAL A 74 -9.20 -8.01 11.54
CA VAL A 74 -8.70 -8.54 10.28
C VAL A 74 -9.78 -9.41 9.67
N VAL A 75 -10.35 -8.96 8.55
CA VAL A 75 -11.44 -9.65 7.86
C VAL A 75 -10.88 -10.71 6.92
N GLU A 76 -9.78 -10.38 6.23
CA GLU A 76 -9.14 -11.28 5.29
C GLU A 76 -7.62 -11.05 5.24
N HIS A 77 -6.86 -12.11 4.98
CA HIS A 77 -5.42 -12.00 4.75
C HIS A 77 -4.94 -13.03 3.74
N ARG A 78 -3.82 -12.72 3.05
CA ARG A 78 -3.20 -13.59 2.06
C ARG A 78 -1.69 -13.47 2.07
N PHE A 79 -1.01 -14.61 2.01
CA PHE A 79 0.43 -14.68 1.84
C PHE A 79 0.79 -15.23 0.46
N GLY A 80 1.85 -14.71 -0.16
CA GLY A 80 2.37 -15.22 -1.43
C GLY A 80 3.27 -14.23 -2.14
N HIS A 81 3.50 -14.42 -3.44
CA HIS A 81 4.25 -13.44 -4.24
C HIS A 81 3.57 -12.07 -4.25
N ALA A 82 4.38 -11.00 -4.21
CA ALA A 82 3.90 -9.62 -4.11
C ALA A 82 2.84 -9.25 -5.16
N THR A 83 3.02 -9.68 -6.41
CA THR A 83 2.05 -9.46 -7.49
C THR A 83 0.71 -10.16 -7.21
N ASN A 84 0.74 -11.38 -6.67
CA ASN A 84 -0.46 -12.16 -6.37
C ASN A 84 -1.21 -11.59 -5.17
N ALA A 85 -0.47 -11.17 -4.14
CA ALA A 85 -1.02 -10.50 -2.97
C ALA A 85 -1.67 -9.16 -3.35
N LEU A 86 -1.02 -8.37 -4.22
CA LEU A 86 -1.59 -7.14 -4.76
C LEU A 86 -2.84 -7.41 -5.61
N ASN A 87 -2.78 -8.36 -6.55
CA ASN A 87 -3.94 -8.74 -7.36
C ASN A 87 -5.12 -9.13 -6.49
N TRP A 88 -4.87 -9.86 -5.40
CA TRP A 88 -5.91 -10.23 -4.45
C TRP A 88 -6.53 -9.00 -3.78
N LEU A 89 -5.74 -8.05 -3.28
CA LEU A 89 -6.26 -6.79 -2.71
C LEU A 89 -7.06 -5.96 -3.71
N LEU A 90 -6.66 -5.97 -4.99
CA LEU A 90 -7.35 -5.21 -6.03
C LEU A 90 -8.68 -5.85 -6.44
N ASN A 91 -8.73 -7.18 -6.53
CA ASN A 91 -9.91 -7.92 -7.00
C ASN A 91 -10.93 -8.19 -5.88
N SER A 92 -10.47 -8.37 -4.64
CA SER A 92 -11.36 -8.57 -3.48
C SER A 92 -12.09 -7.27 -3.07
N ALA A 93 -11.67 -6.13 -3.61
CA ALA A 93 -12.20 -4.80 -3.29
C ALA A 93 -13.42 -4.39 -4.14
N ASP A 94 -13.95 -5.28 -4.99
CA ASP A 94 -15.24 -5.10 -5.69
C ASP A 94 -16.46 -5.44 -4.82
N THR A 95 -16.23 -5.67 -3.52
CA THR A 95 -17.29 -5.64 -2.52
C THR A 95 -17.82 -4.21 -2.38
N THR A 96 -19.15 -4.08 -2.35
CA THR A 96 -20.08 -2.93 -2.33
C THR A 96 -19.57 -1.51 -1.95
N GLY A 97 -18.48 -1.36 -1.19
CA GLY A 97 -17.90 -0.08 -0.79
C GLY A 97 -16.96 0.59 -1.82
N ALA A 98 -16.69 -0.03 -2.97
CA ALA A 98 -15.93 0.59 -4.08
C ALA A 98 -16.58 1.88 -4.65
N ARG A 99 -17.85 2.15 -4.32
CA ARG A 99 -18.59 3.36 -4.68
C ARG A 99 -18.33 4.56 -3.76
N LEU A 100 -17.61 4.38 -2.65
CA LEU A 100 -17.32 5.47 -1.73
C LEU A 100 -16.11 6.29 -2.23
N PRO A 101 -16.15 7.64 -2.13
CA PRO A 101 -15.03 8.51 -2.47
C PRO A 101 -13.77 8.05 -1.74
N ARG A 102 -12.64 8.01 -2.45
CA ARG A 102 -11.35 7.64 -1.85
C ARG A 102 -10.90 8.75 -0.90
N PRO A 103 -10.88 8.52 0.42
CA PRO A 103 -10.26 9.47 1.33
C PRO A 103 -8.76 9.51 0.98
N TYR A 104 -8.17 10.70 0.89
CA TYR A 104 -6.72 10.88 0.63
C TYR A 104 -6.22 10.49 -0.78
N ALA A 105 -7.07 10.57 -1.81
CA ALA A 105 -6.60 10.50 -3.19
C ALA A 105 -5.45 11.51 -3.37
N PRO A 106 -4.25 11.09 -3.85
CA PRO A 106 -3.15 12.02 -4.07
C PRO A 106 -3.63 13.15 -4.97
N HIS A 107 -3.33 14.40 -4.58
CA HIS A 107 -3.37 15.49 -5.55
C HIS A 107 -2.52 15.08 -6.75
N ALA A 108 -3.06 15.24 -7.95
CA ALA A 108 -2.34 14.95 -9.19
C ALA A 108 -1.14 15.89 -9.33
N ARG A 109 -0.03 15.58 -8.65
CA ARG A 109 1.28 16.13 -8.95
C ARG A 109 1.95 15.17 -9.91
N SER A 110 2.00 15.57 -11.18
CA SER A 110 2.85 14.97 -12.21
C SER A 110 4.29 14.98 -11.74
N TRP A 111 4.84 13.80 -11.51
CA TRP A 111 6.27 13.54 -11.39
C TRP A 111 6.78 13.08 -12.77
N PRO A 112 7.99 13.49 -13.23
CA PRO A 112 9.09 14.13 -12.48
C PRO A 112 9.11 15.66 -12.58
N PRO A 113 9.89 16.35 -11.73
CA PRO A 113 10.19 17.77 -11.91
C PRO A 113 11.05 17.92 -13.17
N SER A 114 10.61 18.77 -14.11
CA SER A 114 11.51 19.31 -15.12
C SER A 114 12.56 20.16 -14.40
N GLU A 115 13.83 19.91 -14.68
CA GLU A 115 14.93 20.78 -14.24
C GLU A 115 14.65 22.22 -14.72
N PRO A 116 14.93 23.27 -13.93
CA PRO A 116 14.82 24.62 -14.42
C PRO A 116 15.92 24.88 -15.46
N ASP A 117 15.52 25.35 -16.64
CA ASP A 117 16.43 25.87 -17.66
C ASP A 117 17.35 26.93 -17.04
N GLU A 118 18.66 26.76 -17.24
CA GLU A 118 19.67 27.81 -17.05
C GLU A 118 19.22 29.06 -17.84
N ILE A 119 18.98 30.16 -17.13
CA ILE A 119 18.80 31.47 -17.74
C ILE A 119 20.17 32.13 -17.75
N ASP A 120 20.71 32.35 -18.95
CA ASP A 120 21.83 33.25 -19.27
C ASP A 120 21.32 34.71 -19.35
#